data_AF-G7MA22-F1
#
_entry.id   AF-G7MA22-F1
#
_cell.length_a   1.000
_cell.length_b   1.000
_cell.length_c   1.000
_cell.angle_alpha   90.00
_cell.angle_beta   90.00
_cell.angle_gamma   90.00
#
_symmetry.space_group_name_H-M   'P 1'
#
loop_
_entity.id
_entity.type
_entity.pdbx_description
1 polymer ?
#
loop_
_entity_poly.entity_id
_entity_poly.type
_entity_poly.pdbx_seq_one_letter_code
_entity_poly.pdbx_strand_id
1 'polypeptide(L)'
;MEDIEVVQYSEVEEAFKLIKSKKLEKNDDYFISFEMDLKSFDETSLRRLLFDYKILIFKDGKEENADFIIYKVPELEEDESEITIWAFNTKNIKFLSDTINKIKKEYSFYSWSRIKLDILNCQSDKINLDNIKGIGFEKDLVINSNKEENNRILYRLYYEREER
;
A
#
# COMPACT_ATOMS: atom_id res chain seq x y z
N MET A 1 -10.91 -7.22 -17.94
CA MET A 1 -9.77 -6.90 -17.07
C MET A 1 -9.68 -5.40 -17.07
N GLU A 2 -9.95 -4.76 -15.95
CA GLU A 2 -9.65 -3.33 -15.81
C GLU A 2 -8.12 -3.19 -15.84
N ASP A 3 -7.62 -2.26 -16.66
CA ASP A 3 -6.18 -2.06 -16.84
C ASP A 3 -5.61 -1.40 -15.59
N ILE A 4 -5.03 -2.23 -14.71
CA ILE A 4 -4.24 -1.76 -13.57
C ILE A 4 -2.94 -1.18 -14.12
N GLU A 5 -2.81 0.13 -14.02
CA GLU A 5 -1.64 0.87 -14.52
C GLU A 5 -0.69 1.21 -13.38
N VAL A 6 0.61 1.06 -13.64
CA VAL A 6 1.66 1.52 -12.73
C VAL A 6 2.02 2.94 -13.14
N VAL A 7 1.91 3.86 -12.18
CA VAL A 7 2.28 5.26 -12.38
C VAL A 7 3.75 5.37 -12.75
N GLN A 8 4.02 5.95 -13.91
CA GLN A 8 5.36 6.24 -14.37
C GLN A 8 5.87 7.55 -13.79
N TYR A 9 7.19 7.73 -13.81
CA TYR A 9 7.83 8.99 -13.39
C TYR A 9 7.31 10.23 -14.14
N SER A 10 6.90 10.08 -15.40
CA SER A 10 6.29 11.17 -16.19
C SER A 10 4.90 11.58 -15.70
N GLU A 11 4.22 10.74 -14.92
CA GLU A 11 2.82 10.89 -14.51
C GLU A 11 2.70 11.32 -13.03
N VAL A 12 3.82 11.65 -12.38
CA VAL A 12 3.89 12.04 -10.96
C VAL A 12 2.93 13.18 -10.63
N GLU A 13 2.84 14.20 -11.48
CA GLU A 13 1.98 15.37 -11.24
C GLU A 13 0.51 14.96 -11.19
N GLU A 14 0.08 14.08 -12.09
CA GLU A 14 -1.29 13.57 -12.13
C GLU A 14 -1.59 12.68 -10.93
N ALA A 15 -0.66 11.78 -10.58
CA ALA A 15 -0.80 10.95 -9.39
C ALA A 15 -0.85 11.79 -8.10
N PHE A 16 -0.05 12.85 -8.00
CA PHE A 16 -0.09 13.77 -6.87
C PHE A 16 -1.45 14.47 -6.76
N LYS A 17 -1.98 14.98 -7.88
CA LYS A 17 -3.32 15.59 -7.93
C LYS A 17 -4.41 14.60 -7.49
N LEU A 18 -4.35 13.35 -7.96
CA LEU A 18 -5.27 12.29 -7.59
C LEU A 18 -5.22 11.98 -6.08
N ILE A 19 -4.01 11.79 -5.53
CA ILE A 19 -3.81 11.50 -4.10
C ILE A 19 -4.38 12.65 -3.24
N LYS A 20 -4.14 13.91 -3.63
CA LYS A 20 -4.65 15.08 -2.91
C LYS A 20 -6.16 15.30 -3.09
N SER A 21 -6.73 14.96 -4.25
CA SER A 21 -8.17 15.13 -4.52
C SER A 21 -9.04 14.24 -3.64
N LYS A 22 -8.56 13.04 -3.28
CA LYS A 22 -9.27 12.08 -2.41
C LYS A 22 -9.39 12.54 -0.95
N LYS A 23 -8.71 13.64 -0.55
CA LYS A 23 -8.74 14.22 0.81
C LYS A 23 -8.61 13.15 1.90
N LEU A 24 -7.61 12.28 1.76
CA LEU A 24 -7.46 11.03 2.51
C LEU A 24 -7.61 11.18 4.03
N GLU A 25 -7.12 12.28 4.62
CA GLU A 25 -7.26 12.54 6.07
C GLU A 25 -8.71 12.65 6.58
N LYS A 26 -9.65 12.95 5.69
CA LYS A 26 -11.09 13.09 6.01
C LYS A 26 -11.90 11.95 5.42
N ASN A 27 -11.26 11.04 4.69
CA ASN A 27 -11.93 10.00 3.95
C ASN A 27 -11.79 8.67 4.71
N ASP A 28 -12.89 8.23 5.31
CA ASP A 28 -12.93 6.98 6.08
C ASP A 28 -12.78 5.72 5.21
N ASP A 29 -12.82 5.87 3.89
CA ASP A 29 -12.70 4.77 2.93
C ASP A 29 -11.25 4.41 2.61
N TYR A 30 -10.27 5.20 3.08
CA TYR A 30 -8.86 4.93 2.81
C TYR A 30 -8.13 4.47 4.07
N PHE A 31 -7.41 3.37 3.93
CA PHE A 31 -6.33 3.03 4.85
C PHE A 31 -5.10 3.88 4.52
N ILE A 32 -4.42 4.35 5.56
CA ILE A 32 -3.16 5.09 5.47
C ILE A 32 -2.24 4.55 6.56
N SER A 33 -1.07 4.09 6.18
CA SER A 33 -0.03 3.65 7.11
C SER A 33 0.44 4.80 7.98
N PHE A 34 0.68 4.52 9.27
CA PHE A 34 1.26 5.49 10.20
C PHE A 34 2.69 5.91 9.80
N GLU A 35 3.37 5.13 8.95
CA GLU A 35 4.69 5.48 8.39
C GLU A 35 4.60 6.61 7.35
N MET A 36 3.41 6.91 6.84
CA MET A 36 3.18 7.90 5.80
C MET A 36 2.61 9.20 6.38
N ASP A 37 3.41 10.28 6.36
CA ASP A 37 2.91 11.62 6.67
C ASP A 37 2.36 12.31 5.41
N LEU A 38 1.04 12.23 5.23
CA LEU A 38 0.34 12.84 4.11
C LEU A 38 0.34 14.39 4.14
N LYS A 39 0.55 15.01 5.31
CA LYS A 39 0.57 16.48 5.45
C LYS A 39 1.84 17.05 4.84
N SER A 40 2.97 16.42 5.13
CA SER A 40 4.26 16.79 4.57
C SER A 40 4.48 16.29 3.14
N PHE A 41 3.60 15.42 2.64
CA PHE A 41 3.74 14.82 1.32
C PHE A 41 3.51 15.84 0.20
N ASP A 42 4.60 16.29 -0.43
CA ASP A 42 4.60 17.19 -1.59
C ASP A 42 4.97 16.46 -2.90
N GLU A 43 4.76 17.12 -4.04
CA GLU A 43 5.04 16.54 -5.36
C GLU A 43 6.52 16.18 -5.52
N THR A 44 7.43 17.00 -4.99
CA THR A 44 8.88 16.78 -5.09
C THR A 44 9.28 15.49 -4.38
N SER A 45 8.72 15.23 -3.21
CA SER A 45 8.97 14.03 -2.42
C SER A 45 8.41 12.80 -3.13
N LEU A 46 7.19 12.88 -3.66
CA LEU A 46 6.60 11.81 -4.45
C LEU A 46 7.44 11.50 -5.70
N ARG A 47 7.91 12.55 -6.40
CA ARG A 47 8.78 12.44 -7.58
C ARG A 47 10.08 11.71 -7.25
N ARG A 48 10.73 12.05 -6.13
CA ARG A 48 11.95 11.38 -5.67
C ARG A 48 11.71 9.92 -5.33
N LEU A 49 10.65 9.62 -4.58
CA LEU A 49 10.33 8.24 -4.19
C LEU A 49 10.05 7.35 -5.41
N LEU A 50 9.35 7.87 -6.43
CA LEU A 50 9.14 7.15 -7.68
C LEU A 50 10.43 7.00 -8.51
N PHE A 51 11.26 8.04 -8.59
CA PHE A 51 12.53 8.00 -9.31
C PHE A 51 13.52 7.00 -8.71
N ASP A 52 13.61 6.98 -7.38
CA ASP A 52 14.49 6.09 -6.63
C ASP A 52 13.92 4.66 -6.49
N TYR A 53 12.78 4.37 -7.13
CA TYR A 53 12.05 3.09 -7.04
C TYR A 53 11.70 2.67 -5.60
N LYS A 54 11.58 3.65 -4.68
CA LYS A 54 11.23 3.42 -3.27
C LYS A 54 9.74 3.14 -3.08
N ILE A 55 8.91 3.53 -4.05
CA ILE A 55 7.48 3.24 -4.03
C ILE A 55 6.99 2.74 -5.40
N LEU A 56 5.89 2.01 -5.37
CA LEU A 56 5.05 1.70 -6.52
C LEU A 56 3.66 2.29 -6.29
N ILE A 57 3.11 2.96 -7.30
CA ILE A 57 1.74 3.47 -7.26
C ILE A 57 0.99 2.80 -8.40
N PHE A 58 -0.14 2.18 -8.06
CA PHE A 58 -1.06 1.61 -9.02
C PHE A 58 -2.33 2.44 -9.07
N LYS A 59 -2.92 2.58 -10.26
CA LYS A 59 -4.23 3.21 -10.49
C LYS A 59 -5.21 2.21 -11.09
N ASP A 60 -6.48 2.31 -10.70
CA ASP A 60 -7.58 1.52 -11.24
C ASP A 60 -8.17 2.24 -12.47
N GLY A 61 -7.46 2.14 -13.61
CA GLY A 61 -7.80 2.82 -14.87
C GLY A 61 -7.27 4.26 -15.03
N LYS A 62 -7.72 4.94 -16.11
CA LYS A 62 -7.23 6.26 -16.57
C LYS A 62 -8.10 7.45 -16.18
N GLU A 63 -9.15 7.23 -15.39
CA GLU A 63 -10.10 8.29 -15.06
C GLU A 63 -9.57 9.23 -13.97
N GLU A 64 -9.97 10.50 -14.01
CA GLU A 64 -9.57 11.52 -13.01
C GLU A 64 -9.99 11.16 -11.56
N ASN A 65 -10.90 10.21 -11.39
CA ASN A 65 -11.40 9.73 -10.10
C ASN A 65 -10.98 8.30 -9.77
N ALA A 66 -10.03 7.71 -10.52
CA ALA A 66 -9.54 6.35 -10.28
C ALA A 66 -9.12 6.14 -8.82
N ASP A 67 -9.30 4.94 -8.30
CA ASP A 67 -8.67 4.57 -7.04
C ASP A 67 -7.18 4.31 -7.24
N PHE A 68 -6.42 4.41 -6.15
CA PHE A 68 -5.00 4.16 -6.18
C PHE A 68 -4.56 3.32 -4.98
N ILE A 69 -3.42 2.64 -5.14
CA ILE A 69 -2.72 1.95 -4.06
C ILE A 69 -1.25 2.33 -4.11
N ILE A 70 -0.67 2.63 -2.94
CA ILE A 70 0.75 2.95 -2.79
C ILE A 70 1.41 1.83 -2.00
N TYR A 71 2.50 1.30 -2.56
CA TYR A 71 3.38 0.35 -1.92
C TYR A 71 4.75 0.98 -1.71
N LYS A 72 5.33 0.82 -0.53
CA LYS A 72 6.76 1.02 -0.28
C LYS A 72 7.51 -0.24 -0.64
N VAL A 73 8.55 -0.11 -1.46
CA VAL A 73 9.47 -1.18 -1.81
C VAL A 73 10.55 -1.26 -0.72
N PRO A 74 11.02 -2.46 -0.35
CA PRO A 74 12.08 -2.59 0.65
C PRO A 74 13.38 -1.95 0.15
N GLU A 75 14.13 -1.34 1.08
CA GLU A 75 15.45 -0.81 0.78
C GLU A 75 16.50 -1.93 0.84
N LEU A 76 17.60 -1.80 0.09
CA LEU A 76 18.66 -2.84 0.04
C LEU A 76 19.32 -3.12 1.39
N GLU A 77 19.22 -2.19 2.34
CA GLU A 77 19.83 -2.26 3.67
C GLU A 77 18.86 -2.80 4.75
N GLU A 78 17.61 -3.13 4.40
CA GLU A 78 16.63 -3.64 5.37
C GLU A 78 16.85 -5.15 5.63
N ASP A 79 16.94 -5.53 6.92
CA ASP A 79 17.12 -6.92 7.37
C ASP A 79 15.99 -7.86 6.92
N GLU A 80 14.78 -7.31 6.70
CA GLU A 80 13.62 -8.03 6.20
C GLU A 80 13.14 -7.40 4.89
N SER A 81 13.19 -8.15 3.79
CA SER A 81 12.71 -7.66 2.49
C SER A 81 11.19 -7.74 2.40
N GLU A 82 10.52 -6.66 2.81
CA GLU A 82 9.06 -6.52 2.86
C GLU A 82 8.56 -5.38 1.97
N ILE A 83 7.53 -5.64 1.16
CA ILE A 83 6.76 -4.56 0.53
C ILE A 83 5.71 -4.09 1.55
N THR A 84 5.64 -2.79 1.84
CA THR A 84 4.66 -2.25 2.80
C THR A 84 3.54 -1.53 2.07
N ILE A 85 2.29 -1.84 2.37
CA ILE A 85 1.15 -1.06 1.86
C ILE A 85 1.07 0.25 2.64
N TRP A 86 1.20 1.37 1.93
CA TRP A 86 1.11 2.71 2.51
C TRP A 86 -0.30 3.29 2.44
N ALA A 87 -1.03 3.07 1.35
CA ALA A 87 -2.40 3.55 1.22
C ALA A 87 -3.20 2.71 0.23
N PHE A 88 -4.49 2.47 0.53
CA PHE A 88 -5.45 1.87 -0.40
C PHE A 88 -6.90 2.19 0.02
N ASN A 89 -7.82 2.10 -0.93
CA ASN A 89 -9.25 2.20 -0.66
C ASN A 89 -9.78 0.88 -0.07
N THR A 90 -10.25 0.90 1.18
CA THR A 90 -10.75 -0.28 1.92
C THR A 90 -12.04 -0.85 1.33
N LYS A 91 -12.76 -0.08 0.51
CA LYS A 91 -13.96 -0.54 -0.22
C LYS A 91 -13.61 -1.29 -1.51
N ASN A 92 -12.43 -1.07 -2.09
CA ASN A 92 -12.02 -1.68 -3.36
C ASN A 92 -11.01 -2.83 -3.14
N ILE A 93 -11.49 -3.89 -2.50
CA ILE A 93 -10.70 -5.08 -2.16
C ILE A 93 -10.24 -5.85 -3.41
N LYS A 94 -11.06 -5.84 -4.46
CA LYS A 94 -10.71 -6.47 -5.74
C LYS A 94 -9.45 -5.83 -6.32
N PHE A 95 -9.39 -4.49 -6.35
CA PHE A 95 -8.21 -3.77 -6.82
C PHE A 95 -6.97 -4.10 -6.00
N LEU A 96 -7.07 -4.18 -4.66
CA LEU A 96 -5.98 -4.62 -3.80
C LEU A 96 -5.47 -6.04 -4.14
N SER A 97 -6.39 -6.98 -4.35
CA SER A 97 -6.04 -8.35 -4.74
C SER A 97 -5.33 -8.38 -6.09
N ASP A 98 -5.83 -7.63 -7.06
CA ASP A 98 -5.30 -7.61 -8.41
C ASP A 98 -3.91 -6.93 -8.47
N THR A 99 -3.67 -5.85 -7.71
CA THR A 99 -2.35 -5.23 -7.60
C THR A 99 -1.34 -6.12 -6.88
N ILE A 100 -1.75 -6.88 -5.86
CA ILE A 100 -0.90 -7.89 -5.21
C ILE A 100 -0.48 -8.97 -6.22
N ASN A 101 -1.41 -9.47 -7.04
CA ASN A 101 -1.09 -10.45 -8.08
C ASN A 101 -0.14 -9.87 -9.14
N LYS A 102 -0.30 -8.59 -9.49
CA LYS A 102 0.62 -7.90 -10.39
C LYS A 102 2.02 -7.75 -9.78
N ILE A 103 2.12 -7.39 -8.49
CA ILE A 103 3.39 -7.35 -7.73
C ILE A 103 4.07 -8.72 -7.73
N LYS A 104 3.33 -9.79 -7.42
CA LYS A 104 3.83 -11.18 -7.44
C LYS A 104 4.41 -11.59 -8.80
N LYS A 105 3.80 -11.15 -9.90
CA LYS A 105 4.20 -11.51 -11.28
C LYS A 105 5.33 -10.64 -11.83
N GLU A 106 5.20 -9.32 -11.70
CA GLU A 106 6.03 -8.35 -12.42
C GLU A 106 7.17 -7.80 -11.57
N TYR A 107 7.05 -7.86 -10.24
CA TYR A 107 7.95 -7.18 -9.31
C TYR A 107 8.68 -8.12 -8.35
N SER A 108 8.71 -9.42 -8.63
CA SER A 108 9.43 -10.43 -7.85
C SER A 108 10.96 -10.25 -7.85
N PHE A 109 11.50 -9.49 -8.81
CA PHE A 109 12.92 -9.17 -8.93
C PHE A 109 13.45 -8.29 -7.78
N TYR A 110 12.58 -7.59 -7.05
CA TYR A 110 12.95 -6.84 -5.85
C TYR A 110 13.24 -7.73 -4.63
N SER A 111 13.23 -9.07 -4.79
CA SER A 111 13.65 -10.05 -3.77
C SER A 111 12.92 -9.96 -2.42
N TRP A 112 11.71 -9.41 -2.42
CA TRP A 112 10.82 -9.38 -1.26
C TRP A 112 10.24 -10.76 -0.98
N SER A 113 9.91 -10.98 0.29
CA SER A 113 9.42 -12.26 0.82
C SER A 113 7.96 -12.18 1.29
N ARG A 114 7.46 -10.98 1.56
CA ARG A 114 6.10 -10.75 2.03
C ARG A 114 5.62 -9.33 1.78
N ILE A 115 4.31 -9.16 1.78
CA ILE A 115 3.64 -7.87 1.79
C ILE A 115 3.11 -7.61 3.21
N LYS A 116 3.44 -6.45 3.78
CA LYS A 116 3.04 -6.02 5.12
C LYS A 116 1.92 -4.98 5.04
N LEU A 117 0.97 -5.11 5.95
CA LEU A 117 -0.05 -4.14 6.26
C LEU A 117 -0.04 -3.86 7.77
N ASP A 118 0.35 -2.65 8.17
CA ASP A 118 0.44 -2.24 9.59
C ASP A 118 -0.74 -1.33 9.95
N ILE A 119 -1.74 -1.91 10.61
CA ILE A 119 -3.02 -1.27 10.91
C ILE A 119 -3.01 -0.72 12.33
N LEU A 120 -3.27 0.57 12.50
CA LEU A 120 -3.57 1.11 13.83
C LEU A 120 -4.92 0.59 14.32
N ASN A 121 -5.04 0.28 15.60
CA ASN A 121 -6.27 -0.20 16.21
C ASN A 121 -7.44 0.78 15.98
N CYS A 122 -7.20 2.09 15.98
CA CYS A 122 -8.23 3.09 15.65
C CYS A 122 -8.73 3.03 14.19
N GLN A 123 -8.00 2.36 13.29
CA GLN A 123 -8.38 2.16 11.89
C GLN A 123 -8.97 0.77 11.64
N SER A 124 -8.84 -0.18 12.57
CA SER A 124 -9.25 -1.57 12.33
C SER A 124 -10.75 -1.71 12.08
N ASP A 125 -11.59 -0.89 12.71
CA ASP A 125 -13.04 -0.91 12.52
C ASP A 125 -13.46 -0.45 11.10
N LYS A 126 -12.62 0.34 10.43
CA LYS A 126 -12.86 0.85 9.07
C LYS A 126 -12.37 -0.11 7.99
N ILE A 127 -11.47 -1.02 8.35
CA ILE A 127 -10.90 -2.01 7.45
C ILE A 127 -11.73 -3.28 7.60
N ASN A 128 -12.24 -3.80 6.48
CA ASN A 128 -12.88 -5.10 6.50
C ASN A 128 -11.80 -6.20 6.69
N LEU A 129 -11.53 -6.54 7.95
CA LEU A 129 -10.49 -7.49 8.34
C LEU A 129 -10.73 -8.89 7.76
N ASP A 130 -11.99 -9.27 7.55
CA ASP A 130 -12.32 -10.56 6.93
C ASP A 130 -11.98 -10.56 5.43
N ASN A 131 -12.17 -9.42 4.74
CA ASN A 131 -11.78 -9.28 3.35
C ASN A 131 -10.27 -9.38 3.14
N ILE A 132 -9.46 -8.72 3.98
CA ILE A 132 -7.99 -8.82 3.86
C ILE A 132 -7.50 -10.25 4.16
N LYS A 133 -8.12 -10.94 5.12
CA LYS A 133 -7.85 -12.37 5.36
C LYS A 133 -8.23 -13.23 4.16
N GLY A 134 -9.34 -12.91 3.48
CA GLY A 134 -9.75 -13.58 2.25
C GLY A 134 -8.75 -13.44 1.08
N ILE A 135 -7.93 -12.38 1.08
CA ILE A 135 -6.81 -12.21 0.13
C ILE A 135 -5.57 -13.05 0.53
N GLY A 136 -5.54 -13.55 1.77
CA GLY A 136 -4.44 -14.35 2.33
C GLY A 136 -3.58 -13.59 3.34
N PHE A 137 -3.97 -12.40 3.80
CA PHE A 137 -3.25 -11.72 4.88
C PHE A 137 -3.52 -12.43 6.22
N GLU A 138 -2.45 -12.77 6.93
CA GLU A 138 -2.52 -13.36 8.25
C GLU A 138 -2.08 -12.36 9.31
N LYS A 139 -2.78 -12.36 10.45
CA LYS A 139 -2.38 -11.55 11.61
C LYS A 139 -1.11 -12.16 12.20
N ASP A 140 -0.05 -11.36 12.27
CA ASP A 140 1.25 -11.83 12.74
C ASP A 140 1.58 -11.33 14.16
N LEU A 141 1.63 -10.00 14.33
CA LEU A 141 2.07 -9.38 15.59
C LEU A 141 1.15 -8.23 16.00
N VAL A 142 1.05 -8.00 17.31
CA VAL A 142 0.50 -6.75 17.87
C VAL A 142 1.62 -6.01 18.60
N ILE A 143 1.86 -4.76 18.21
CA ILE A 143 2.82 -3.87 18.87
C ILE A 143 2.04 -2.87 19.72
N ASN A 144 2.25 -2.94 21.03
CA ASN A 144 1.53 -2.10 21.98
C ASN A 144 2.19 -0.72 22.11
N SER A 145 1.34 0.30 22.22
CA SER A 145 1.72 1.69 22.46
C SER A 145 1.22 2.14 23.84
N ASN A 146 1.60 3.34 24.28
CA ASN A 146 1.11 3.93 25.53
C ASN A 146 -0.41 4.18 25.53
N LYS A 147 -1.04 4.19 24.35
CA LYS A 147 -2.49 4.29 24.17
C LYS A 147 -2.96 3.16 23.27
N GLU A 148 -4.04 2.50 23.65
CA GLU A 148 -4.59 1.33 22.94
C GLU A 148 -5.04 1.65 21.51
N GLU A 149 -5.58 2.86 21.28
CA GLU A 149 -5.94 3.34 19.94
C GLU A 149 -4.76 3.39 18.96
N ASN A 150 -3.53 3.49 19.50
CA ASN A 150 -2.28 3.52 18.75
C ASN A 150 -1.54 2.18 18.77
N ASN A 151 -2.18 1.11 19.27
CA ASN A 151 -1.65 -0.23 19.09
C ASN A 151 -1.64 -0.56 17.59
N ARG A 152 -0.59 -1.24 17.15
CA ARG A 152 -0.38 -1.63 15.76
C ARG A 152 -0.63 -3.11 15.60
N ILE A 153 -1.44 -3.48 14.62
CA ILE A 153 -1.76 -4.86 14.27
C ILE A 153 -1.13 -5.12 12.91
N LEU A 154 -0.08 -5.95 12.89
CA LEU A 154 0.62 -6.31 11.68
C LEU A 154 -0.05 -7.51 11.02
N TYR A 155 -0.38 -7.33 9.75
CA TYR A 155 -0.81 -8.38 8.85
C TYR A 155 0.26 -8.61 7.78
N ARG A 156 0.56 -9.87 7.49
CA ARG A 156 1.55 -10.26 6.48
C ARG A 156 0.95 -11.25 5.50
N LEU A 157 1.25 -11.04 4.23
CA LEU A 157 0.97 -11.97 3.14
C LEU A 157 2.31 -12.50 2.62
N TYR A 158 2.57 -13.78 2.81
CA TYR A 158 3.82 -14.41 2.38
C TYR A 158 3.85 -14.66 0.87
N TYR A 159 5.01 -14.44 0.27
CA TYR A 159 5.29 -14.79 -1.11
C TYR A 159 5.85 -16.21 -1.16
N GLU A 160 5.00 -17.16 -1.51
CA GLU A 160 5.46 -18.50 -1.86
C GLU A 160 6.21 -18.41 -3.19
N ARG A 161 7.54 -18.52 -3.16
CA ARG A 161 8.30 -18.82 -4.38
C ARG A 161 8.02 -20.28 -4.71
N GLU A 162 7.40 -20.55 -5.86
CA GLU A 162 7.42 -21.90 -6.43
C GLU A 162 8.90 -22.30 -6.58
N GLU A 163 9.32 -23.33 -5.84
CA GLU A 163 10.62 -23.96 -6.02
C GLU A 163 10.70 -24.44 -7.49
N ARG A 164 11.65 -23.88 -8.24
CA ARG A 164 11.94 -24.32 -9.61
C ARG A 164 12.85 -25.54 -9.61
#